data_AF-A0A1Q9PB28-F1
#
_entry.id   AF-A0A1Q9PB28-F1
#
_cell.length_a   1.000
_cell.length_b   1.000
_cell.length_c   1.000
_cell.angle_alpha   90.00
_cell.angle_beta   90.00
_cell.angle_gamma   90.00
#
_symmetry.space_group_name_H-M   'P 1'
#
loop_
_entity.id
_entity.type
_entity.pdbx_description
1 polymer ?
#
loop_
_entity_poly.entity_id
_entity_poly.type
_entity_poly.pdbx_seq_one_letter_code
_entity_poly.pdbx_strand_id
1 'polypeptide(L)'
;MNLGSRNTKKGSEKETMKQLTSGARQVLKEPILKTLQEGSVLSEAQMETLLLDLVVEDSYGTHITYEDKAAYRSKSGTRSRGVSRGAFNRTLKQARRNLSRCLYTMLLLAYLGLFELTIFRPFEEVAARIGDYRRIRDILAGKTELTAEELESVRATERTIMSALDELSSSLALKSEMSKKKSD
;
A
#
# COMPACT_ATOMS: atom_id res chain seq x y z
N MET A 1 9.79 -7.43 43.77
CA MET A 1 10.23 -7.98 42.46
C MET A 1 9.00 -8.50 41.73
N ASN A 2 8.53 -7.81 40.68
CA ASN A 2 7.41 -8.27 39.85
C ASN A 2 7.94 -8.55 38.43
N LEU A 3 8.65 -9.67 38.29
CA LEU A 3 9.24 -10.13 37.02
C LEU A 3 8.23 -10.96 36.19
N GLY A 4 7.18 -11.49 36.82
CA GLY A 4 6.16 -12.32 36.17
C GLY A 4 5.19 -11.55 35.27
N SER A 5 4.78 -10.34 35.68
CA SER A 5 3.78 -9.56 34.93
C SER A 5 4.33 -8.83 33.68
N ARG A 6 5.65 -8.60 33.59
CA ARG A 6 6.28 -8.03 32.38
C ARG A 6 6.49 -9.05 31.28
N ASN A 7 6.71 -10.32 31.63
CA ASN A 7 7.05 -11.36 30.66
C ASN A 7 5.81 -11.84 29.87
N THR A 8 4.63 -11.84 30.51
CA THR A 8 3.35 -12.17 29.86
C THR A 8 2.89 -11.08 28.89
N LYS A 9 3.04 -9.81 29.25
CA LYS A 9 2.70 -8.66 28.41
C LYS A 9 3.59 -8.56 27.16
N LYS A 10 4.89 -8.80 27.32
CA LYS A 10 5.87 -8.83 26.22
C LYS A 10 5.63 -10.00 25.25
N GLY A 11 5.09 -11.12 25.75
CA GLY A 11 4.69 -12.28 24.96
C GLY A 11 3.47 -12.00 24.07
N SER A 12 2.43 -11.36 24.61
CA SER A 12 1.24 -11.01 23.83
C SER A 12 1.53 -9.92 22.80
N GLU A 13 2.33 -8.90 23.15
CA GLU A 13 2.73 -7.83 22.24
C GLU A 13 3.48 -8.37 21.00
N LYS A 14 4.35 -9.36 21.20
CA LYS A 14 5.13 -10.00 20.12
C LYS A 14 4.27 -10.82 19.17
N GLU A 15 3.24 -11.48 19.68
CA GLU A 15 2.31 -12.30 18.89
C GLU A 15 1.37 -11.41 18.06
N THR A 16 0.81 -10.37 18.66
CA THR A 16 0.03 -9.35 17.94
C THR A 16 0.87 -8.68 16.83
N MET A 17 2.14 -8.38 17.10
CA MET A 17 3.05 -7.77 16.11
C MET A 17 3.28 -8.69 14.91
N LYS A 18 3.44 -9.98 15.18
CA LYS A 18 3.63 -11.00 14.15
C LYS A 18 2.38 -11.15 13.29
N GLN A 19 1.19 -11.14 13.90
CA GLN A 19 -0.09 -11.20 13.19
C GLN A 19 -0.29 -9.97 12.30
N LEU A 20 -0.09 -8.77 12.84
CA LEU A 20 -0.17 -7.50 12.08
C LEU A 20 0.82 -7.46 10.91
N THR A 21 2.07 -7.86 11.15
CA THR A 21 3.11 -7.95 10.11
C THR A 21 2.72 -8.96 9.03
N SER A 22 2.16 -10.11 9.40
CA SER A 22 1.72 -11.12 8.45
C SER A 22 0.55 -10.63 7.59
N GLY A 23 -0.40 -9.91 8.18
CA GLY A 23 -1.50 -9.26 7.47
C GLY A 23 -0.99 -8.22 6.47
N ALA A 24 -0.08 -7.33 6.89
CA ALA A 24 0.53 -6.33 6.01
C ALA A 24 1.24 -6.98 4.80
N ARG A 25 1.95 -8.11 5.01
CA ARG A 25 2.61 -8.85 3.93
C ARG A 25 1.63 -9.57 3.01
N GLN A 26 0.50 -10.03 3.52
CA GLN A 26 -0.54 -10.64 2.70
C GLN A 26 -1.19 -9.60 1.80
N VAL A 27 -1.48 -8.41 2.35
CA VAL A 27 -2.02 -7.27 1.61
C VAL A 27 -1.09 -6.86 0.45
N LEU A 28 0.24 -6.84 0.66
CA LEU A 28 1.23 -6.55 -0.39
C LEU A 28 1.20 -7.51 -1.60
N LYS A 29 0.57 -8.68 -1.47
CA LYS A 29 0.42 -9.65 -2.57
C LYS A 29 -0.90 -9.54 -3.30
N GLU A 30 -1.81 -8.68 -2.84
CA GLU A 30 -3.10 -8.48 -3.50
C GLU A 30 -2.90 -7.84 -4.88
N PRO A 31 -3.59 -8.31 -5.93
CA PRO A 31 -3.32 -7.90 -7.31
C PRO A 31 -3.38 -6.38 -7.52
N ILE A 32 -4.43 -5.74 -7.00
CA ILE A 32 -4.61 -4.28 -7.11
C ILE A 32 -3.45 -3.55 -6.44
N LEU A 33 -3.09 -3.91 -5.21
CA LEU A 33 -2.01 -3.22 -4.50
C LEU A 33 -0.66 -3.41 -5.19
N LYS A 34 -0.39 -4.61 -5.70
CA LYS A 34 0.83 -4.92 -6.44
C LYS A 34 0.93 -4.05 -7.70
N THR A 35 -0.10 -4.00 -8.52
CA THR A 35 -0.11 -3.18 -9.74
C THR A 35 0.03 -1.70 -9.44
N LEU A 36 -0.68 -1.19 -8.41
CA LEU A 36 -0.52 0.19 -7.97
C LEU A 36 0.90 0.49 -7.47
N GLN A 37 1.52 -0.45 -6.76
CA GLN A 37 2.90 -0.30 -6.28
C GLN A 37 3.89 -0.25 -7.46
N GLU A 38 3.76 -1.16 -8.42
CA GLU A 38 4.61 -1.23 -9.62
C GLU A 38 4.51 0.04 -10.47
N GLY A 39 3.32 0.66 -10.56
CA GLY A 39 3.10 1.94 -11.24
C GLY A 39 3.47 3.19 -10.42
N SER A 40 3.91 3.04 -9.17
CA SER A 40 4.18 4.16 -8.26
C SER A 40 5.67 4.50 -8.15
N VAL A 41 5.97 5.59 -7.44
CA VAL A 41 7.34 5.98 -7.07
C VAL A 41 7.91 5.19 -5.88
N LEU A 42 7.12 4.29 -5.29
CA LEU A 42 7.50 3.52 -4.11
C LEU A 42 7.92 2.11 -4.54
N SER A 43 9.13 1.70 -4.15
CA SER A 43 9.52 0.29 -4.28
C SER A 43 8.80 -0.60 -3.26
N GLU A 44 8.71 -1.91 -3.51
CA GLU A 44 8.19 -2.88 -2.54
C GLU A 44 8.90 -2.77 -1.16
N ALA A 45 10.22 -2.51 -1.19
CA ALA A 45 11.03 -2.20 -0.01
C ALA A 45 10.43 -1.04 0.81
N GLN A 46 10.13 0.06 0.14
CA GLN A 46 9.60 1.30 0.72
C GLN A 46 8.15 1.15 1.16
N MET A 47 7.30 0.49 0.36
CA MET A 47 5.88 0.27 0.67
C MET A 47 5.71 -0.56 1.95
N GLU A 48 6.35 -1.73 2.06
CA GLU A 48 6.25 -2.55 3.28
C GLU A 48 6.83 -1.81 4.49
N THR A 49 7.89 -1.01 4.32
CA THR A 49 8.47 -0.22 5.42
C THR A 49 7.48 0.83 5.93
N LEU A 50 6.77 1.51 5.03
CA LEU A 50 5.70 2.46 5.38
C LEU A 50 4.53 1.76 6.07
N LEU A 51 4.05 0.65 5.52
CA LEU A 51 2.93 -0.11 6.12
C LEU A 51 3.29 -0.59 7.53
N LEU A 52 4.49 -1.12 7.74
CA LEU A 52 4.94 -1.53 9.07
C LEU A 52 5.05 -0.34 10.03
N ASP A 53 5.53 0.81 9.55
CA ASP A 53 5.62 2.02 10.36
C ASP A 53 4.23 2.51 10.80
N LEU A 54 3.27 2.55 9.87
CA LEU A 54 1.90 3.02 10.08
C LEU A 54 1.07 2.06 10.93
N VAL A 55 1.05 0.76 10.61
CA VAL A 55 0.29 -0.25 11.37
C VAL A 55 0.76 -0.32 12.81
N VAL A 56 2.07 -0.18 13.03
CA VAL A 56 2.64 -0.17 14.38
C VAL A 56 2.30 1.11 15.14
N GLU A 57 2.31 2.26 14.48
CA GLU A 57 1.92 3.53 15.11
C GLU A 57 0.43 3.57 15.46
N ASP A 58 -0.43 3.02 14.59
CA ASP A 58 -1.89 3.01 14.77
C ASP A 58 -2.37 1.95 15.78
N SER A 59 -1.77 0.76 15.77
CA SER A 59 -2.28 -0.39 16.56
C SER A 59 -1.83 -0.41 18.03
N TYR A 60 -0.72 0.24 18.38
CA TYR A 60 -0.09 0.00 19.69
C TYR A 60 -0.28 1.10 20.73
N GLY A 61 -0.68 2.31 20.35
CA GLY A 61 -0.77 3.46 21.28
C GLY A 61 0.48 3.69 22.14
N THR A 62 1.58 3.00 21.83
CA THR A 62 2.83 2.91 22.58
C THR A 62 3.96 2.82 21.56
N HIS A 63 5.03 3.57 21.80
CA HIS A 63 6.16 3.64 20.87
C HIS A 63 6.92 2.31 20.83
N ILE A 64 6.67 1.49 19.82
CA ILE A 64 7.54 0.37 19.46
C ILE A 64 8.80 0.94 18.81
N THR A 65 9.96 0.38 19.19
CA THR A 65 11.24 0.89 18.70
C THR A 65 11.42 0.58 17.22
N TYR A 66 12.17 1.43 16.50
CA TYR A 66 12.55 1.16 15.12
C TYR A 66 13.37 -0.14 14.94
N GLU A 67 14.00 -0.63 16.01
CA GLU A 67 14.72 -1.89 16.00
C GLU A 67 13.75 -3.08 15.91
N ASP A 68 12.68 -3.04 16.70
CA ASP A 68 11.62 -4.04 16.63
C ASP A 68 10.91 -3.99 15.27
N LYS A 69 10.56 -2.79 14.78
CA LYS A 69 9.98 -2.62 13.42
C LYS A 69 10.88 -3.23 12.33
N ALA A 70 12.19 -3.01 12.42
CA ALA A 70 13.16 -3.53 11.46
C ALA A 70 13.26 -5.07 11.47
N ALA A 71 13.07 -5.71 12.63
CA ALA A 71 13.06 -7.17 12.77
C ALA A 71 11.91 -7.83 11.99
N TYR A 72 10.79 -7.12 11.83
CA TYR A 72 9.59 -7.60 11.14
C TYR A 72 9.56 -7.29 9.62
N ARG A 73 10.48 -6.47 9.10
CA ARG A 73 10.61 -6.18 7.67
C ARG A 73 11.19 -7.38 6.92
N SER A 74 10.60 -7.79 5.80
CA SER A 74 11.17 -8.85 4.96
C SER A 74 12.56 -8.46 4.44
N LYS A 75 13.50 -9.39 4.41
CA LYS A 75 14.73 -9.23 3.62
C LYS A 75 14.47 -9.90 2.28
N SER A 76 14.79 -9.21 1.18
CA SER A 76 14.65 -9.80 -0.15
C SER A 76 15.38 -11.16 -0.18
N GLY A 77 14.63 -12.24 -0.46
CA GLY A 77 15.16 -13.60 -0.58
C GLY A 77 15.36 -14.42 0.71
N THR A 78 14.95 -13.98 1.92
CA THR A 78 15.08 -14.85 3.12
C THR A 78 13.95 -14.68 4.13
N ARG A 79 13.31 -15.79 4.53
CA ARG A 79 12.13 -15.81 5.42
C ARG A 79 12.40 -15.47 6.90
N SER A 80 13.64 -15.26 7.35
CA SER A 80 13.91 -15.32 8.81
C SER A 80 14.80 -14.27 9.46
N ARG A 81 15.30 -13.25 8.75
CA ARG A 81 16.02 -12.15 9.41
C ARG A 81 15.53 -10.81 8.90
N GLY A 82 15.04 -9.96 9.79
CA GLY A 82 14.69 -8.58 9.48
C GLY A 82 15.87 -7.77 8.94
N VAL A 83 15.62 -6.49 8.68
CA VAL A 83 16.67 -5.56 8.28
C VAL A 83 17.31 -4.91 9.51
N SER A 84 18.47 -4.26 9.35
CA SER A 84 19.03 -3.45 10.44
C SER A 84 18.19 -2.19 10.66
N ARG A 85 18.20 -1.65 11.88
CA ARG A 85 17.55 -0.36 12.20
C ARG A 85 18.01 0.76 11.26
N GLY A 86 19.30 0.81 10.94
CA GLY A 86 19.84 1.79 10.00
C GLY A 86 19.31 1.63 8.57
N ALA A 87 19.14 0.39 8.09
CA ALA A 87 18.53 0.12 6.79
C ALA A 87 17.04 0.50 6.79
N PHE A 88 16.29 0.10 7.82
CA PHE A 88 14.87 0.47 7.98
C PHE A 88 14.68 1.99 7.94
N ASN A 89 15.44 2.74 8.75
CA ASN A 89 15.31 4.19 8.83
C ASN A 89 15.66 4.88 7.50
N ARG A 90 16.67 4.39 6.77
CA ARG A 90 17.00 4.93 5.44
C ARG A 90 15.87 4.69 4.45
N THR A 91 15.33 3.47 4.40
CA THR A 91 14.21 3.13 3.52
C THR A 91 12.95 3.92 3.87
N LEU A 92 12.64 4.08 5.16
CA LEU A 92 11.50 4.88 5.62
C LEU A 92 11.66 6.36 5.22
N LYS A 93 12.86 6.93 5.40
CA LYS A 93 13.15 8.32 4.99
C LYS A 93 13.00 8.50 3.48
N GLN A 94 13.45 7.54 2.68
CA GLN A 94 13.27 7.57 1.22
C GLN A 94 11.79 7.49 0.84
N ALA A 95 11.04 6.58 1.46
CA ALA A 95 9.62 6.40 1.21
C ALA A 95 8.82 7.68 1.54
N ARG A 96 9.07 8.28 2.72
CA ARG A 96 8.46 9.56 3.13
C ARG A 96 8.82 10.70 2.18
N ARG A 97 10.09 10.80 1.74
CA ARG A 97 10.53 11.81 0.77
C ARG A 97 9.80 11.67 -0.58
N ASN A 98 9.63 10.44 -1.06
CA ASN A 98 8.93 10.17 -2.30
C ASN A 98 7.44 10.51 -2.17
N LEU A 99 6.79 10.14 -1.07
CA LEU A 99 5.40 10.49 -0.80
C LEU A 99 5.20 12.02 -0.74
N SER A 100 6.05 12.74 -0.01
CA SER A 100 5.98 14.21 0.04
C SER A 100 6.08 14.81 -1.37
N ARG A 101 7.01 14.34 -2.20
CA ARG A 101 7.11 14.81 -3.59
C ARG A 101 5.86 14.53 -4.40
N CYS A 102 5.28 13.33 -4.31
CA CYS A 102 4.02 13.02 -4.97
C CYS A 102 2.89 13.96 -4.55
N LEU A 103 2.76 14.25 -3.24
CA LEU A 103 1.76 15.18 -2.73
C LEU A 103 1.99 16.59 -3.28
N TYR A 104 3.22 17.10 -3.26
CA TYR A 104 3.54 18.40 -3.85
C TYR A 104 3.28 18.44 -5.36
N THR A 105 3.55 17.36 -6.09
CA THR A 105 3.18 17.24 -7.51
C THR A 105 1.68 17.32 -7.69
N MET A 106 0.89 16.56 -6.92
CA MET A 106 -0.58 16.60 -6.99
C MET A 106 -1.11 18.01 -6.69
N LEU A 107 -0.61 18.66 -5.64
CA LEU A 107 -0.98 20.03 -5.31
C LEU A 107 -0.59 21.03 -6.40
N LEU A 108 0.57 20.86 -7.03
CA LEU A 108 0.98 21.67 -8.16
C LEU A 108 0.04 21.49 -9.37
N LEU A 109 -0.35 20.25 -9.69
CA LEU A 109 -1.30 19.97 -10.77
C LEU A 109 -2.68 20.58 -10.46
N ALA A 110 -3.13 20.52 -9.20
CA ALA A 110 -4.36 21.17 -8.75
C ALA A 110 -4.27 22.70 -8.89
N TYR A 111 -3.16 23.30 -8.45
CA TYR A 111 -2.93 24.74 -8.55
C TYR A 111 -2.95 25.23 -10.01
N LEU A 112 -2.46 24.40 -10.93
CA LEU A 112 -2.50 24.67 -12.37
C LEU A 112 -3.88 24.41 -13.01
N GLY A 113 -4.88 23.97 -12.24
CA GLY A 113 -6.23 23.65 -12.72
C GLY A 113 -6.28 22.38 -13.59
N LEU A 114 -5.24 21.55 -13.57
CA LEU A 114 -5.13 20.44 -14.51
C LEU A 114 -6.16 19.34 -14.23
N PHE A 115 -6.55 19.12 -12.97
CA PHE A 115 -7.56 18.11 -12.64
C PHE A 115 -8.95 18.39 -13.22
N GLU A 116 -9.26 19.63 -13.63
CA GLU A 116 -10.53 19.94 -14.29
C GLU A 116 -10.58 19.49 -15.76
N LEU A 117 -9.44 19.11 -16.33
CA LEU A 117 -9.36 18.63 -17.70
C LEU A 117 -9.97 17.24 -17.82
N THR A 118 -10.71 17.00 -18.91
CA THR A 118 -11.34 15.70 -19.19
C THR A 118 -10.35 14.53 -19.26
N ILE A 119 -9.06 14.82 -19.46
CA ILE A 119 -7.99 13.81 -19.45
C ILE A 119 -7.81 13.13 -18.09
N PHE A 120 -8.29 13.73 -16.99
CA PHE A 120 -8.21 13.18 -15.64
C PHE A 120 -9.43 12.34 -15.25
N ARG A 121 -10.55 12.42 -15.98
CA ARG A 121 -11.76 11.61 -15.71
C ARG A 121 -11.47 10.10 -15.58
N PRO A 122 -10.62 9.48 -16.43
CA PRO A 122 -10.28 8.06 -16.26
C PRO A 122 -9.59 7.76 -14.92
N PHE A 123 -8.78 8.69 -14.39
CA PHE A 123 -8.16 8.53 -13.07
C PHE A 123 -9.19 8.58 -11.95
N GLU A 124 -10.16 9.51 -12.04
CA GLU A 124 -11.25 9.63 -11.07
C GLU A 124 -12.12 8.36 -11.05
N GLU A 125 -12.44 7.81 -12.22
CA GLU A 125 -13.21 6.58 -12.33
C GLU A 125 -12.48 5.38 -11.71
N VAL A 126 -11.19 5.22 -11.99
CA VAL A 126 -10.38 4.17 -11.35
C VAL A 126 -10.33 4.36 -9.84
N ALA A 127 -10.14 5.60 -9.36
CA ALA A 127 -10.12 5.91 -7.93
C ALA A 127 -11.45 5.58 -7.24
N ALA A 128 -12.58 5.90 -7.86
CA ALA A 128 -13.91 5.57 -7.36
C ALA A 128 -14.10 4.04 -7.24
N ARG A 129 -13.74 3.28 -8.28
CA ARG A 129 -13.81 1.81 -8.27
C ARG A 129 -12.94 1.19 -7.17
N ILE A 130 -11.74 1.71 -6.95
CA ILE A 130 -10.88 1.29 -5.83
C ILE A 130 -11.57 1.56 -4.48
N GLY A 131 -12.23 2.72 -4.34
CA GLY A 131 -13.02 3.06 -3.16
C GLY A 131 -14.16 2.07 -2.90
N ASP A 132 -14.87 1.67 -3.96
CA ASP A 132 -15.96 0.68 -3.87
C ASP A 132 -15.44 -0.71 -3.48
N TYR A 133 -14.32 -1.14 -4.07
CA TYR A 133 -13.65 -2.40 -3.68
C TYR A 133 -13.27 -2.42 -2.20
N ARG A 134 -12.71 -1.31 -1.68
CA ARG A 134 -12.40 -1.19 -0.26
C ARG A 134 -13.65 -1.30 0.61
N ARG A 135 -14.73 -0.60 0.25
CA ARG A 135 -16.00 -0.66 0.99
C ARG A 135 -16.57 -2.08 1.01
N ILE A 136 -16.53 -2.79 -0.12
CA ILE A 136 -16.96 -4.19 -0.18
C ILE A 136 -16.12 -5.02 0.78
N ARG A 137 -14.79 -4.89 0.74
CA ARG A 137 -13.90 -5.64 1.66
C ARG A 137 -14.15 -5.32 3.12
N ASP A 138 -14.40 -4.07 3.47
CA ASP A 138 -14.70 -3.67 4.85
C ASP A 138 -16.01 -4.32 5.35
N ILE A 139 -17.04 -4.38 4.50
CA ILE A 139 -18.31 -5.07 4.82
C ILE A 139 -18.09 -6.57 5.00
N LEU A 140 -17.28 -7.19 4.13
CA LEU A 140 -17.02 -8.63 4.16
C LEU A 140 -16.06 -9.05 5.29
N ALA A 141 -15.18 -8.16 5.75
CA ALA A 141 -14.25 -8.46 6.85
C ALA A 141 -14.95 -8.80 8.17
N GLY A 142 -16.21 -8.39 8.35
CA GLY A 142 -17.04 -8.74 9.51
C GLY A 142 -17.74 -10.10 9.44
N LYS A 143 -17.61 -10.84 8.34
CA LYS A 143 -18.31 -12.12 8.12
C LYS A 143 -17.43 -13.31 8.42
N THR A 144 -17.97 -14.30 9.12
CA THR A 144 -17.27 -15.55 9.46
C THR A 144 -17.12 -16.47 8.26
N GLU A 145 -18.10 -16.47 7.36
CA GLU A 145 -18.08 -17.19 6.08
C GLU A 145 -18.61 -16.28 4.97
N LEU A 146 -18.04 -16.41 3.78
CA LEU A 146 -18.45 -15.67 2.59
C LEU A 146 -19.19 -16.60 1.65
N THR A 147 -20.29 -16.12 1.08
CA THR A 147 -21.02 -16.89 0.06
C THR A 147 -20.22 -16.94 -1.25
N ALA A 148 -20.51 -17.92 -2.11
CA ALA A 148 -19.89 -18.00 -3.43
C ALA A 148 -20.19 -16.73 -4.28
N GLU A 149 -21.37 -16.15 -4.11
CA GLU A 149 -21.78 -14.91 -4.77
C GLU A 149 -20.97 -13.71 -4.28
N GLU A 150 -20.72 -13.58 -2.97
CA GLU A 150 -19.90 -12.51 -2.40
C GLU A 150 -18.45 -12.61 -2.86
N LEU A 151 -17.89 -13.82 -2.90
CA LEU A 151 -16.54 -14.05 -3.41
C LEU A 151 -16.44 -13.71 -4.90
N GLU A 152 -17.44 -14.05 -5.71
CA GLU A 152 -17.44 -13.71 -7.13
C GLU A 152 -17.64 -12.22 -7.36
N SER A 153 -18.46 -11.54 -6.54
CA SER A 153 -18.63 -10.09 -6.57
C SER A 153 -17.31 -9.34 -6.33
N VAL A 154 -16.53 -9.77 -5.33
CA VAL A 154 -15.19 -9.22 -5.05
C VAL A 154 -14.26 -9.43 -6.24
N ARG A 155 -14.22 -10.65 -6.80
CA ARG A 155 -13.37 -10.99 -7.94
C ARG A 155 -13.75 -10.23 -9.20
N ALA A 156 -15.04 -10.07 -9.47
CA ALA A 156 -15.52 -9.29 -10.61
C ALA A 156 -15.08 -7.83 -10.48
N THR A 157 -15.26 -7.22 -9.30
CA THR A 157 -14.82 -5.86 -9.02
C THR A 157 -13.29 -5.72 -9.19
N GLU A 158 -12.52 -6.69 -8.68
CA GLU A 158 -11.07 -6.72 -8.84
C GLU A 158 -10.66 -6.74 -10.33
N ARG A 159 -11.24 -7.63 -11.14
CA ARG A 159 -10.97 -7.70 -12.58
C ARG A 159 -11.29 -6.39 -13.29
N THR A 160 -12.40 -5.74 -12.94
CA THR A 160 -12.82 -4.46 -13.49
C THR A 160 -11.85 -3.32 -13.16
N ILE A 161 -11.28 -3.31 -11.95
CA ILE A 161 -10.24 -2.35 -11.57
C ILE A 161 -8.95 -2.61 -12.34
N MET A 162 -8.52 -3.88 -12.41
CA MET A 162 -7.29 -4.27 -13.09
C MET A 162 -7.33 -3.90 -14.58
N SER A 163 -8.46 -4.15 -15.25
CA SER A 163 -8.66 -3.75 -16.65
C SER A 163 -8.59 -2.23 -16.85
N ALA A 164 -9.16 -1.45 -15.94
CA ALA A 164 -9.15 0.01 -16.03
C ALA A 164 -7.75 0.59 -15.77
N LEU A 165 -6.97 -0.01 -14.87
CA LEU A 165 -5.56 0.35 -14.64
C LEU A 165 -4.70 0.08 -15.88
N ASP A 166 -4.91 -1.06 -16.55
CA ASP A 166 -4.18 -1.42 -17.77
C ASP A 166 -4.47 -0.43 -18.91
N GLU A 167 -5.75 -0.10 -19.12
CA GLU A 167 -6.18 0.88 -20.13
C GLU A 167 -5.61 2.28 -19.85
N LEU A 168 -5.64 2.72 -18.58
CA LEU A 168 -5.08 3.99 -18.15
C LEU A 168 -3.57 4.09 -18.44
N SER A 169 -2.82 3.03 -18.11
CA SER A 169 -1.39 2.97 -18.36
C SER A 169 -1.05 3.04 -19.85
N SER A 170 -1.82 2.33 -20.67
CA SER A 170 -1.66 2.29 -22.12
C SER A 170 -2.00 3.64 -22.77
N SER A 171 -3.06 4.31 -22.31
CA SER A 171 -3.49 5.61 -22.84
C SER A 171 -2.45 6.71 -22.60
N LEU A 172 -1.81 6.71 -21.43
CA LEU A 172 -0.73 7.65 -21.10
C LEU A 172 0.51 7.42 -21.99
N ALA A 173 0.85 6.17 -22.25
CA ALA A 173 1.95 5.82 -23.16
C ALA A 173 1.65 6.26 -24.61
N LEU A 174 0.42 6.06 -25.09
CA LEU A 174 0.02 6.41 -26.46
C LEU A 174 -0.06 7.93 -26.70
N LYS A 175 -0.49 8.73 -25.72
CA LYS A 175 -0.46 10.20 -25.83
C LYS A 175 0.98 10.74 -25.98
N SER A 176 1.95 10.11 -25.33
CA SER A 176 3.37 10.43 -25.50
C SER A 176 3.85 10.18 -26.94
N GLU A 177 3.47 9.05 -27.54
CA GLU A 177 3.88 8.70 -28.92
C GLU A 177 3.22 9.58 -29.99
N MET A 178 1.94 9.95 -29.83
CA MET A 178 1.28 10.88 -30.76
C MET A 178 1.83 12.31 -30.68
N SER A 179 2.29 12.75 -29.51
CA SER A 179 2.95 14.06 -29.37
C SER A 179 4.32 14.08 -30.06
N LYS A 180 5.04 12.96 -30.10
CA LYS A 180 6.31 12.85 -30.83
C LYS A 180 6.11 12.94 -32.35
N LYS A 181 5.03 12.34 -32.87
CA LYS A 181 4.72 12.30 -34.31
C LYS A 181 4.23 13.62 -34.91
N LYS A 182 3.91 14.62 -34.08
CA LYS A 182 3.48 15.97 -34.53
C LYS A 182 4.62 16.99 -34.61
N SER A 183 5.86 16.55 -34.33
CA SER A 183 7.06 17.40 -34.29
C SER A 183 8.00 17.19 -35.49
N ASP A 184 7.61 16.34 -36.44
CA ASP A 184 8.26 16.11 -37.74
C ASP A 184 7.37 16.65 -38.87
#